data_AF-A0A090RSF6-F1
#
_entry.id   AF-A0A090RSF6-F1
#
_cell.length_a   1.000
_cell.length_b   1.000
_cell.length_c   1.000
_cell.angle_alpha   90.00
_cell.angle_beta   90.00
_cell.angle_gamma   90.00
#
_symmetry.space_group_name_H-M   'P 1'
#
loop_
_entity.id
_entity.type
_entity.pdbx_description
1 polymer ?
#
loop_
_entity_poly.entity_id
_entity_poly.type
_entity_poly.pdbx_seq_one_letter_code
_entity_poly.pdbx_strand_id
1 'polypeptide(L)'
;MTEIIYALQASDQLVAADFTSRSLIKTSDVAQVGIHVQLSSEGLMAQNPTHLIGTSEMGPKTTLDTLSRAGINVEFISSEQSMQGW
;
A
#
# COMPACT_ATOMS: atom_id res chain seq x y z
N MET A 1 -0.93 -7.71 0.32
CA MET A 1 -0.04 -6.95 -0.58
C MET A 1 1.41 -7.03 -0.13
N THR A 2 1.73 -6.57 1.08
CA THR A 2 3.10 -6.52 1.61
C THR A 2 3.84 -7.87 1.56
N GLU A 3 3.17 -8.99 1.83
CA GLU A 3 3.76 -10.33 1.69
C GLU A 3 4.23 -10.63 0.26
N ILE A 4 3.47 -10.19 -0.75
CA ILE A 4 3.82 -10.39 -2.17
C ILE A 4 5.07 -9.58 -2.52
N ILE A 5 5.19 -8.33 -2.04
CA ILE A 5 6.39 -7.51 -2.23
C ILE A 5 7.63 -8.22 -1.64
N TYR A 6 7.52 -8.81 -0.46
CA TYR A 6 8.60 -9.60 0.13
C TYR A 6 8.89 -10.89 -0.66
N ALA A 7 7.86 -11.61 -1.11
CA ALA A 7 8.01 -12.83 -1.91
C ALA A 7 8.72 -12.56 -3.25
N LEU A 8 8.49 -11.38 -3.84
CA LEU A 8 9.16 -10.91 -5.06
C LEU A 8 10.56 -10.32 -4.82
N GLN A 9 11.07 -10.37 -3.59
CA GLN A 9 12.38 -9.80 -3.21
C GLN A 9 12.51 -8.29 -3.49
N ALA A 10 11.40 -7.55 -3.50
CA ALA A 10 11.35 -6.11 -3.77
C ALA A 10 11.24 -5.25 -2.49
N SER A 11 11.68 -5.79 -1.34
CA SER A 11 11.56 -5.11 -0.05
C SER A 11 12.44 -3.87 0.09
N ASP A 12 13.46 -3.73 -0.76
CA ASP A 12 14.32 -2.55 -0.87
C ASP A 12 13.59 -1.33 -1.44
N GLN A 13 12.47 -1.54 -2.14
CA GLN A 13 11.61 -0.49 -2.67
C GLN A 13 10.46 -0.12 -1.72
N LEU A 14 10.27 -0.88 -0.63
CA LEU A 14 9.19 -0.66 0.32
C LEU A 14 9.57 0.45 1.31
N VAL A 15 9.00 1.64 1.14
CA VAL A 15 9.23 2.77 2.07
C VAL A 15 8.17 2.87 3.18
N ALA A 16 7.00 2.28 2.95
CA ALA A 16 5.89 2.34 3.89
C ALA A 16 4.95 1.14 3.72
N ALA A 17 4.30 0.73 4.80
CA ALA A 17 3.24 -0.27 4.80
C ALA A 17 2.09 0.12 5.72
N ASP A 18 0.89 -0.36 5.40
CA ASP A 18 -0.28 -0.17 6.26
C ASP A 18 -0.13 -0.98 7.57
N PHE A 19 -0.91 -0.62 8.58
CA PHE A 19 -0.81 -1.17 9.93
C PHE A 19 -1.09 -2.68 10.02
N THR A 20 -1.91 -3.22 9.11
CA THR A 20 -2.21 -4.66 9.08
C THR A 20 -1.00 -5.49 8.65
N SER A 21 -0.02 -4.87 8.00
CA SER A 21 1.20 -5.50 7.52
C SER A 21 2.35 -5.47 8.54
N ARG A 22 2.14 -4.90 9.74
CA ARG A 22 3.20 -4.65 10.74
C ARG A 22 4.03 -5.88 11.10
N SER A 23 3.43 -7.07 11.19
CA SER A 23 4.14 -8.31 11.54
C SER A 23 5.09 -8.81 10.45
N LEU A 24 4.93 -8.34 9.21
CA LEU A 24 5.78 -8.70 8.08
C LEU A 24 7.01 -7.80 7.94
N ILE A 25 6.98 -6.62 8.58
CA ILE A 25 8.06 -5.63 8.48
C ILE A 25 9.27 -6.08 9.30
N LYS A 26 10.38 -6.32 8.61
CA LYS A 26 11.63 -6.83 9.21
C LYS A 26 12.65 -5.74 9.50
N THR A 27 12.47 -4.54 8.97
CA THR A 27 13.41 -3.42 9.08
C THR A 27 12.74 -2.20 9.70
N SER A 28 13.51 -1.38 10.41
CA SER A 28 13.03 -0.13 11.01
C SER A 28 12.68 0.96 9.99
N ASP A 29 13.19 0.81 8.76
CA ASP A 29 13.20 1.89 7.77
C ASP A 29 11.90 1.94 6.95
N VAL A 30 11.02 0.95 7.12
CA VAL A 30 9.68 0.93 6.52
C VAL A 30 8.70 1.62 7.46
N ALA A 31 8.17 2.77 7.05
CA ALA A 31 7.20 3.52 7.84
C ALA A 31 5.85 2.80 7.95
N GLN A 32 5.12 3.07 9.03
CA GLN A 32 3.75 2.59 9.26
C GLN A 32 2.78 3.76 9.08
N VAL A 33 1.86 3.69 8.12
CA VAL A 33 1.11 4.86 7.62
C VAL A 33 -0.40 4.90 7.96
N GLY A 34 -0.91 3.89 8.65
CA GLY A 34 -2.34 3.78 9.02
C GLY A 34 -2.98 2.50 8.46
N ILE A 35 -4.27 2.30 8.69
CA ILE A 35 -5.01 1.15 8.11
C ILE A 35 -5.43 1.48 6.67
N HIS A 36 -5.48 0.47 5.80
CA HIS A 36 -5.70 0.67 4.35
C HIS A 36 -7.03 1.36 4.00
N VAL A 37 -8.09 1.20 4.81
CA VAL A 37 -9.39 1.88 4.59
C VAL A 37 -9.43 3.34 5.08
N GLN A 38 -8.42 3.77 5.82
CA GLN A 38 -8.38 5.07 6.50
C GLN A 38 -6.98 5.72 6.40
N LEU A 39 -6.43 5.73 5.20
CA LEU A 39 -5.13 6.33 4.90
C LEU A 39 -5.17 7.86 5.04
N SER A 40 -4.00 8.44 5.31
CA SER A 40 -3.79 9.89 5.32
C SER A 40 -2.90 10.29 4.14
N SER A 41 -3.29 11.32 3.40
CA SER A 41 -2.47 11.85 2.29
C SER A 41 -1.14 12.39 2.81
N GLU A 42 -1.15 13.12 3.92
CA GLU A 42 0.05 13.70 4.52
C GLU A 42 1.01 12.62 4.99
N GLY A 43 0.48 11.61 5.71
CA GLY A 43 1.29 10.50 6.22
C GLY A 43 1.97 9.70 5.11
N LEU A 44 1.27 9.49 4.00
CA LEU A 44 1.81 8.81 2.82
C LEU A 44 2.82 9.69 2.07
N MET A 45 2.49 10.95 1.78
CA MET A 45 3.39 11.85 1.05
C MET A 45 4.69 12.13 1.80
N ALA A 46 4.68 12.14 3.14
CA ALA A 46 5.88 12.28 3.96
C ALA A 46 6.93 11.18 3.71
N GLN A 47 6.53 10.03 3.15
CA GLN A 47 7.43 8.92 2.82
C GLN A 47 8.01 9.04 1.40
N ASN A 48 7.68 10.11 0.67
CA ASN A 48 8.06 10.34 -0.73
C ASN A 48 7.82 9.13 -1.66
N PRO A 49 6.63 8.49 -1.63
CA PRO A 49 6.36 7.33 -2.47
C PRO A 49 6.22 7.74 -3.93
N THR A 50 6.57 6.83 -4.83
CA THR A 50 6.26 6.96 -6.26
C THR A 50 5.02 6.14 -6.65
N HIS A 51 4.74 5.07 -5.90
CA HIS A 51 3.63 4.15 -6.12
C HIS A 51 2.90 3.86 -4.81
N LEU A 52 1.58 3.75 -4.86
CA LEU A 52 0.73 3.19 -3.82
C LEU A 52 0.00 1.98 -4.41
N ILE A 53 0.26 0.79 -3.86
CA ILE A 53 -0.30 -0.48 -4.36
C ILE A 53 -1.14 -1.12 -3.26
N GLY A 54 -2.37 -1.51 -3.59
CA GLY A 54 -3.23 -2.25 -2.67
C GLY A 54 -4.51 -2.74 -3.34
N THR A 55 -5.51 -3.12 -2.55
CA THR A 55 -6.80 -3.60 -3.07
C THR A 55 -7.77 -2.45 -3.28
N SER A 56 -8.93 -2.73 -3.89
CA SER A 56 -10.04 -1.77 -4.05
C SER A 56 -10.62 -1.25 -2.73
N GLU A 57 -10.25 -1.84 -1.60
CA GLU A 57 -10.65 -1.41 -0.26
C GLU A 57 -9.79 -0.26 0.27
N MET A 58 -8.69 0.08 -0.40
CA MET A 58 -7.90 1.26 -0.02
C MET A 58 -8.76 2.52 -0.03
N GLY A 59 -8.55 3.38 0.96
CA GLY A 59 -9.31 4.60 1.10
C GLY A 59 -8.75 5.53 2.17
N PRO A 60 -9.39 6.69 2.38
CA PRO A 60 -10.60 7.15 1.69
C PRO A 60 -10.30 7.57 0.24
N LYS A 61 -11.32 7.58 -0.62
CA LYS A 61 -11.18 7.98 -2.04
C LYS A 61 -10.54 9.37 -2.19
N THR A 62 -10.88 10.30 -1.31
CA THR A 62 -10.30 11.65 -1.29
C THR A 62 -8.79 11.61 -1.14
N THR A 63 -8.25 10.72 -0.29
CA THR A 63 -6.81 10.53 -0.12
C THR A 63 -6.17 9.98 -1.39
N LEU A 64 -6.75 8.93 -1.97
CA LEU A 64 -6.24 8.33 -3.21
C LEU A 64 -6.23 9.32 -4.38
N ASP A 65 -7.30 10.13 -4.50
CA ASP A 65 -7.39 11.19 -5.50
C ASP A 65 -6.32 12.28 -5.29
N THR A 66 -6.05 12.66 -4.03
CA THR A 66 -4.98 13.61 -3.70
C THR A 66 -3.61 13.07 -4.12
N LEU A 67 -3.30 11.81 -3.81
CA LEU A 67 -2.02 11.20 -4.16
C LEU A 67 -1.84 11.13 -5.68
N SER A 68 -2.88 10.69 -6.41
CA SER A 68 -2.87 10.65 -7.86
C SER A 68 -2.63 12.02 -8.50
N ARG A 69 -3.29 13.07 -7.98
CA ARG A 69 -3.05 14.46 -8.43
C ARG A 69 -1.65 14.98 -8.12
N ALA A 70 -1.02 14.45 -7.07
CA ALA A 70 0.36 14.76 -6.72
C ALA A 70 1.38 13.99 -7.59
N GLY A 71 0.92 13.18 -8.55
CA GLY A 71 1.79 12.41 -9.46
C GLY A 71 2.21 11.04 -8.92
N ILE A 72 1.65 10.60 -7.79
CA ILE A 72 1.88 9.26 -7.25
C ILE A 72 1.00 8.28 -8.02
N ASN A 73 1.59 7.20 -8.53
CA ASN A 73 0.84 6.17 -9.22
C ASN A 73 0.05 5.32 -8.22
N VAL A 74 -1.28 5.33 -8.30
CA VAL A 74 -2.17 4.58 -7.40
C VAL A 74 -2.72 3.37 -8.13
N GLU A 75 -2.28 2.18 -7.73
CA GLU A 75 -2.61 0.91 -8.37
C GLU A 75 -3.51 0.06 -7.49
N PHE A 76 -4.60 -0.42 -8.09
CA PHE A 76 -5.52 -1.35 -7.47
C PHE A 76 -5.29 -2.74 -8.06
N ILE A 77 -4.91 -3.69 -7.21
CA ILE A 77 -4.88 -5.10 -7.56
C ILE A 77 -6.24 -5.68 -7.21
N SER A 78 -6.98 -6.10 -8.24
CA SER A 78 -8.25 -6.80 -8.06
C SER A 78 -8.05 -8.02 -7.18
N SER A 79 -8.78 -8.08 -6.07
CA SER A 79 -8.85 -9.26 -5.22
C SER A 79 -9.89 -10.26 -5.71
N GLU A 80 -10.10 -10.37 -7.04
CA GLU A 80 -10.97 -11.40 -7.58
C GLU A 80 -10.40 -12.75 -7.18
N GLN A 81 -10.90 -13.27 -6.06
CA GLN A 81 -10.89 -14.68 -5.79
C GLN A 81 -11.92 -15.27 -6.74
N SER A 82 -11.51 -15.52 -7.99
CA SER A 82 -12.13 -16.58 -8.74
C SER A 82 -11.78 -17.88 -8.02
N MET A 83 -12.60 -18.26 -7.04
CA MET A 83 -12.74 -19.66 -6.65
C MET A 83 -13.37 -20.39 -7.84
N GLN A 84 -12.62 -20.57 -8.92
CA GLN A 84 -12.92 -21.58 -9.91
C GLN A 84 -12.19 -22.87 -9.51
N GLY A 85 -12.98 -23.76 -8.92
CA GLY A 85 -12.76 -25.20 -9.02
C GLY A 85 -12.16 -25.84 -7.79
N TRP A 86 -13.03 -26.50 -7.00
CA TRP A 86 -12.87 -27.90 -6.59
C TRP A 86 -14.18 -28.61 -6.90
#